data_AF-A0AAW8KVY9-F1
#
_entry.id   AF-A0AAW8KVY9-F1
#
_cell.length_a   1.000
_cell.length_b   1.000
_cell.length_c   1.000
_cell.angle_alpha   90.00
_cell.angle_beta   90.00
_cell.angle_gamma   90.00
#
_symmetry.space_group_name_H-M   'P 1'
#
loop_
_entity.id
_entity.type
_entity.pdbx_description
1 polymer ?
#
loop_
_entity_poly.entity_id
_entity_poly.type
_entity_poly.pdbx_seq_one_letter_code
_entity_poly.pdbx_strand_id
1 'polypeptide(L)'
;GLSITLIPVLMGYWIRGKLPSEQRNPLNRFLIKIYSPMLDKVLAHPKTILLGALLIFLISLFPLTRLGGEFLPNMDEGDLLYMPSALPGLSAAKASELLQQTDRMIKTVPEVATVFGKAGRAESATDSAPLEMFETTIQFKPRSEWRSGMTPDKLIKELDKAVQVPGLTNIWVPPIRNRIDMLATGVKSPIGIKVSANDLQDIDRVAQQIEQV
;
A
#
# COMPACT_ATOMS: atom_id res chain seq x y z
N GLY A 1 -7.56 9.92 -32.48
CA GLY A 1 -7.47 9.32 -33.83
C GLY A 1 -8.82 8.78 -34.28
N LEU A 2 -9.22 7.62 -33.75
CA LEU A 2 -10.43 6.89 -34.18
C LEU A 2 -11.74 7.68 -34.05
N SER A 3 -11.87 8.56 -33.05
CA SER A 3 -13.10 9.37 -32.86
C SER A 3 -13.38 10.38 -33.96
N ILE A 4 -12.37 10.77 -34.75
CA ILE A 4 -12.49 11.74 -35.85
C ILE A 4 -12.45 11.05 -37.21
N THR A 5 -11.80 9.89 -37.31
CA THR A 5 -11.64 9.16 -38.59
C THR A 5 -12.63 8.02 -38.75
N LEU A 6 -12.71 7.12 -37.77
CA LEU A 6 -13.51 5.91 -37.85
C LEU A 6 -14.97 6.14 -37.41
N ILE A 7 -15.18 6.90 -36.34
CA ILE A 7 -16.53 7.13 -35.79
C ILE A 7 -17.44 7.84 -36.81
N PRO A 8 -17.04 8.91 -37.54
CA PRO A 8 -17.91 9.54 -38.54
C PRO A 8 -18.24 8.61 -39.71
N VAL A 9 -17.29 7.79 -40.16
CA VAL A 9 -17.50 6.82 -41.25
C VAL A 9 -18.47 5.72 -40.81
N LEU A 10 -18.31 5.16 -39.60
CA LEU A 10 -19.21 4.16 -39.07
C LEU A 10 -20.60 4.74 -38.74
N MET A 11 -20.68 5.95 -38.20
CA MET A 11 -21.96 6.64 -37.98
C MET A 11 -22.68 6.85 -39.31
N GLY A 12 -22.00 7.33 -40.36
CA GLY A 12 -22.59 7.48 -41.69
C GLY A 12 -22.99 6.16 -42.34
N TYR A 13 -22.23 5.08 -42.11
CA TYR A 13 -22.51 3.78 -42.70
C TYR A 13 -23.65 3.02 -41.98
N TRP A 14 -23.71 3.06 -40.64
CA TRP A 14 -24.67 2.32 -39.81
C TRP A 14 -25.89 3.13 -39.37
N ILE A 15 -25.76 4.44 -39.12
CA ILE A 15 -26.90 5.30 -38.73
C ILE A 15 -27.54 5.85 -40.00
N ARG A 16 -28.37 5.03 -40.64
CA ARG A 16 -29.16 5.42 -41.82
C ARG A 16 -30.61 5.67 -41.42
N GLY A 17 -31.16 6.81 -41.82
CA GLY A 17 -32.54 7.22 -41.55
C GLY A 17 -32.65 8.63 -40.97
N LYS A 18 -33.87 9.05 -40.61
CA LYS A 18 -34.10 10.33 -39.90
C LYS A 18 -33.68 10.16 -38.44
N LEU A 19 -32.63 10.88 -38.02
CA LEU A 19 -32.27 10.98 -36.61
C LEU A 19 -33.49 11.50 -35.83
N PRO A 20 -34.06 10.71 -34.89
CA PRO A 20 -35.18 11.16 -34.10
C PRO A 20 -34.75 12.36 -33.27
N SER A 21 -35.62 13.38 -33.17
CA SER A 21 -35.33 14.56 -32.34
C SER A 21 -35.07 14.13 -30.90
N GLU A 22 -34.16 14.82 -30.22
CA GLU A 22 -33.78 14.52 -28.83
C GLU A 22 -34.99 14.56 -27.89
N GLN A 23 -36.01 15.36 -28.23
CA GLN A 23 -37.25 15.50 -27.47
C GLN A 23 -38.23 14.33 -27.65
N ARG A 24 -38.00 13.45 -28.65
CA ARG A 24 -38.84 12.26 -28.89
C ARG A 24 -38.59 11.18 -27.83
N ASN A 25 -37.39 11.16 -27.23
CA ASN A 25 -37.07 10.24 -26.16
C ASN A 25 -37.64 10.77 -24.83
N PRO A 26 -38.54 10.03 -24.15
CA PRO A 26 -39.15 10.49 -22.89
C PRO A 26 -38.11 10.76 -21.79
N LEU A 27 -36.99 10.03 -21.80
CA LEU A 27 -35.92 10.17 -20.82
C LEU A 27 -35.15 11.49 -21.04
N ASN A 28 -34.77 11.78 -22.29
CA ASN A 28 -34.15 13.06 -22.64
C ASN A 28 -35.07 14.24 -22.34
N ARG A 29 -36.36 14.13 -22.69
CA ARG A 29 -37.35 15.18 -22.40
C ARG A 29 -37.48 15.44 -20.91
N PHE A 30 -37.48 14.40 -20.08
CA PHE A 30 -37.51 14.54 -18.63
C PHE A 30 -36.24 15.20 -18.08
N LEU A 31 -35.05 14.76 -18.52
CA LEU A 31 -33.77 15.36 -18.13
C LEU A 31 -33.68 16.84 -18.53
N ILE A 32 -34.07 17.19 -19.75
CA ILE A 32 -34.10 18.58 -20.24
C ILE A 32 -35.09 19.42 -19.44
N LYS A 33 -36.25 18.87 -19.08
CA LYS A 33 -37.26 19.56 -18.26
C LYS A 33 -36.76 19.88 -16.85
N ILE A 34 -35.86 19.06 -16.29
CA ILE A 34 -35.23 19.33 -14.98
C ILE A 34 -34.04 20.29 -15.14
N TYR A 35 -33.22 20.10 -16.16
CA TYR A 35 -32.01 20.89 -16.39
C TYR A 35 -32.30 22.34 -16.76
N SER A 36 -33.23 22.58 -17.70
CA SER A 36 -33.55 23.92 -18.22
C SER A 36 -33.89 24.94 -17.10
N PRO A 37 -34.81 24.65 -16.14
CA PRO A 37 -35.11 25.60 -15.08
C PRO A 37 -33.95 25.80 -14.08
N MET A 38 -33.05 24.83 -13.93
CA MET A 38 -31.83 25.01 -13.13
C MET A 38 -30.85 25.95 -13.85
N LEU A 39 -30.70 25.79 -15.16
CA LEU A 39 -29.86 26.66 -15.98
C LEU A 39 -30.38 28.10 -15.97
N ASP A 40 -31.68 28.30 -16.14
CA ASP A 40 -32.29 29.64 -16.10
C ASP A 40 -32.05 30.33 -14.75
N LYS A 41 -32.15 29.58 -13.64
CA LYS A 41 -31.82 30.09 -12.29
C LYS A 41 -30.36 30.48 -12.14
N VAL A 42 -29.44 29.69 -12.71
CA VAL A 42 -28.00 29.97 -12.68
C VAL A 42 -27.67 31.23 -13.49
N LEU A 43 -28.26 31.37 -14.68
CA LEU A 43 -28.08 32.54 -15.54
C LEU A 43 -28.73 33.81 -14.98
N ALA A 44 -29.81 33.68 -14.20
CA ALA A 44 -30.45 34.82 -13.55
C ALA A 44 -29.61 35.41 -12.39
N HIS A 45 -28.79 34.59 -11.71
CA HIS A 45 -28.00 35.03 -10.55
C HIS A 45 -26.53 34.56 -10.62
N PRO A 46 -25.76 34.94 -11.66
CA PRO A 46 -24.43 34.39 -11.90
C PRO A 46 -23.44 34.70 -10.76
N LYS A 47 -23.53 35.89 -10.15
CA LYS A 47 -22.63 36.30 -9.06
C LYS A 47 -22.82 35.48 -7.79
N THR A 48 -24.05 35.14 -7.42
CA THR A 48 -24.33 34.34 -6.22
C THR A 48 -23.89 32.90 -6.42
N ILE A 49 -24.09 32.35 -7.62
CA ILE A 49 -23.60 31.02 -7.98
C ILE A 49 -22.07 30.95 -7.94
N LEU A 50 -21.38 31.94 -8.50
CA LEU A 50 -19.91 32.01 -8.42
C LEU A 50 -19.41 32.12 -6.99
N LEU A 51 -20.07 32.91 -6.14
CA LEU A 51 -19.73 33.02 -4.72
C LEU A 51 -19.97 31.69 -3.98
N GLY A 52 -21.09 31.02 -4.26
CA GLY A 52 -21.38 29.69 -3.72
C GLY A 52 -20.34 28.64 -4.16
N ALA A 53 -19.96 28.64 -5.44
CA ALA A 53 -18.92 27.76 -5.96
C ALA A 53 -17.56 28.02 -5.29
N LEU A 54 -17.20 29.30 -5.08
CA LEU A 54 -15.98 29.68 -4.37
C LEU A 54 -16.02 29.21 -2.91
N LEU A 55 -17.15 29.35 -2.22
CA LEU A 55 -17.30 28.85 -0.85
C LEU A 55 -17.16 27.33 -0.79
N ILE A 56 -17.79 26.59 -1.70
CA ILE A 56 -17.65 25.13 -1.80
C ILE A 56 -16.19 24.74 -2.06
N PHE A 57 -15.50 25.46 -2.94
CA PHE A 57 -14.08 25.26 -3.19
C PHE A 57 -13.24 25.47 -1.91
N LEU A 58 -13.46 26.57 -1.19
CA LEU A 58 -12.74 26.84 0.07
C LEU A 58 -13.04 25.79 1.14
N ILE A 59 -14.29 25.34 1.27
CA ILE A 59 -14.68 24.27 2.19
C ILE A 59 -13.98 22.95 1.80
N SER A 60 -13.82 22.68 0.50
CA SER A 60 -13.13 21.47 0.01
C SER A 60 -11.64 21.41 0.36
N LEU A 61 -11.02 22.55 0.70
CA LEU A 61 -9.64 22.57 1.19
C LEU A 61 -9.50 21.98 2.60
N PHE A 62 -10.56 21.99 3.41
CA PHE A 62 -10.50 21.48 4.78
C PHE A 62 -10.33 19.95 4.86
N PRO A 63 -11.04 19.12 4.06
CA PRO A 63 -10.70 17.70 3.95
C PRO A 63 -9.26 17.47 3.47
N LEU A 64 -8.73 18.32 2.59
CA LEU A 64 -7.38 18.18 2.06
C LEU A 64 -6.32 18.21 3.15
N THR A 65 -6.49 19.06 4.18
CA THR A 65 -5.55 19.13 5.32
C THR A 65 -5.64 17.93 6.26
N ARG A 66 -6.66 17.06 6.11
CA ARG A 66 -6.84 15.84 6.91
C ARG A 66 -6.37 14.59 6.18
N LEU A 67 -6.03 14.68 4.89
CA LEU A 67 -5.49 13.57 4.13
C LEU A 67 -4.02 13.37 4.50
N GLY A 68 -3.68 12.14 4.90
CA GLY A 68 -2.28 11.73 5.02
C GLY A 68 -1.63 11.59 3.65
N GLY A 69 -0.30 11.65 3.62
CA GLY A 69 0.50 11.33 2.44
C GLY A 69 1.19 9.99 2.63
N GLU A 70 1.04 9.10 1.66
CA GLU A 70 1.86 7.89 1.52
C GLU A 70 2.58 7.95 0.18
N PHE A 71 3.77 7.33 0.08
CA PHE A 71 4.52 7.30 -1.17
C PHE A 71 3.74 6.54 -2.27
N LEU A 72 3.23 5.36 -1.91
CA LEU A 72 2.36 4.52 -2.73
C LEU A 72 1.38 3.79 -1.81
N PRO A 73 0.14 3.48 -2.26
CA PRO A 73 -0.79 2.67 -1.49
C PRO A 73 -0.19 1.31 -1.13
N ASN A 74 -0.44 0.82 0.08
CA ASN A 74 -0.06 -0.53 0.47
C ASN A 74 -0.75 -1.55 -0.45
N MET A 75 0.05 -2.24 -1.26
CA MET A 75 -0.43 -3.32 -2.11
C MET A 75 -0.49 -4.61 -1.30
N ASP A 76 -1.61 -5.32 -1.39
CA ASP A 76 -1.71 -6.66 -0.85
C ASP A 76 -1.18 -7.67 -1.88
N GLU A 77 -0.06 -8.30 -1.54
CA GLU A 77 0.62 -9.29 -2.37
C GLU A 77 0.16 -10.73 -2.10
N GLY A 78 -0.69 -10.95 -1.09
CA GLY A 78 -1.17 -12.27 -0.67
C GLY A 78 -0.20 -13.04 0.24
N ASP A 79 1.10 -12.71 0.21
CA ASP A 79 2.15 -13.25 1.07
C ASP A 79 2.80 -12.14 1.91
N LEU A 80 3.48 -12.51 2.98
CA LEU A 80 4.14 -11.59 3.90
C LEU A 80 5.57 -12.03 4.19
N LEU A 81 6.48 -11.07 4.37
CA LEU A 81 7.85 -11.31 4.77
C LEU A 81 8.07 -10.81 6.21
N TYR A 82 8.58 -11.69 7.06
CA TYR A 82 9.02 -11.38 8.42
C TYR A 82 10.53 -11.25 8.46
N MET A 83 11.04 -10.08 8.87
CA MET A 83 12.46 -9.76 8.85
C MET A 83 12.95 -9.14 10.16
N PRO A 84 13.02 -9.93 11.25
CA PRO A 84 13.58 -9.43 12.48
C PRO A 84 15.08 -9.19 12.33
N SER A 85 15.59 -8.24 13.10
CA SER A 85 17.03 -8.00 13.26
C SER A 85 17.44 -8.31 14.69
N ALA A 86 18.50 -9.11 14.86
CA ALA A 86 19.13 -9.39 16.14
C ALA A 86 20.35 -8.48 16.37
N LEU A 87 20.84 -8.44 17.61
CA LEU A 87 22.11 -7.80 17.93
C LEU A 87 23.30 -8.56 17.29
N PRO A 88 24.39 -7.86 16.92
CA PRO A 88 25.59 -8.47 16.33
C PRO A 88 26.21 -9.56 17.22
N GLY A 89 26.83 -10.57 16.60
CA GLY A 89 27.59 -11.60 17.32
C GLY A 89 26.78 -12.87 17.66
N LEU A 90 25.64 -13.07 17.00
CA LEU A 90 24.83 -14.28 17.15
C LEU A 90 25.53 -15.49 16.51
N SER A 91 25.59 -16.61 17.22
CA SER A 91 26.14 -17.85 16.65
C SER A 91 25.16 -18.50 15.66
N ALA A 92 25.67 -19.20 14.64
CA ALA A 92 24.85 -19.91 13.66
C ALA A 92 23.87 -20.92 14.30
N ALA A 93 24.30 -21.58 15.38
CA ALA A 93 23.47 -22.51 16.13
C ALA A 93 22.29 -21.79 16.80
N LYS A 94 22.55 -20.64 17.44
CA LYS A 94 21.48 -19.85 18.09
C LYS A 94 20.56 -19.20 17.05
N ALA A 95 21.10 -18.73 15.93
CA ALA A 95 20.31 -18.24 14.80
C ALA A 95 19.32 -19.30 14.29
N SER A 96 19.79 -20.53 14.11
CA SER A 96 18.94 -21.66 13.69
C SER A 96 17.85 -22.01 14.72
N GLU A 97 18.18 -21.94 16.01
CA GLU A 97 17.23 -22.16 17.11
C GLU A 97 16.14 -21.07 17.11
N LEU A 98 16.54 -19.80 17.04
CA LEU A 98 15.63 -18.66 17.02
C LEU A 98 14.73 -18.69 15.79
N LEU A 99 15.28 -18.99 14.61
CA LEU A 99 14.52 -19.13 13.37
C LEU A 99 13.42 -20.19 13.50
N GLN A 100 13.77 -21.39 14.00
CA GLN A 100 12.78 -22.45 14.21
C GLN A 100 11.72 -22.06 15.25
N GLN A 101 12.13 -21.34 16.30
CA GLN A 101 11.20 -20.85 17.32
C GLN A 101 10.21 -19.86 16.71
N THR A 102 10.69 -18.86 15.97
CA THR A 102 9.84 -17.87 15.30
C THR A 102 8.93 -18.52 14.26
N ASP A 103 9.44 -19.46 13.47
CA ASP A 103 8.64 -20.15 12.45
C ASP A 103 7.48 -20.93 13.07
N ARG A 104 7.72 -21.59 14.21
CA ARG A 104 6.67 -22.29 14.96
C ARG A 104 5.64 -21.32 15.52
N MET A 105 6.07 -20.18 16.04
CA MET A 105 5.16 -19.13 16.55
C MET A 105 4.30 -18.55 15.42
N ILE A 106 4.88 -18.23 14.27
CA ILE A 106 4.14 -17.79 13.07
C ILE A 106 3.11 -18.85 12.66
N LYS A 107 3.52 -20.12 12.66
CA LYS A 107 2.65 -21.24 12.26
C LYS A 107 1.48 -21.50 13.21
N THR A 108 1.46 -20.90 14.41
CA THR A 108 0.29 -20.95 15.31
C THR A 108 -0.90 -20.14 14.79
N VAL A 109 -0.67 -19.16 13.91
CA VAL A 109 -1.74 -18.34 13.34
C VAL A 109 -2.52 -19.15 12.28
N PRO A 110 -3.86 -19.31 12.41
CA PRO A 110 -4.64 -20.23 11.57
C PRO A 110 -4.59 -19.93 10.07
N GLU A 111 -4.46 -18.67 9.69
CA GLU A 111 -4.42 -18.22 8.30
C GLU A 111 -3.10 -18.54 7.59
N VAL A 112 -2.05 -18.95 8.32
CA VAL A 112 -0.74 -19.25 7.73
C VAL A 112 -0.73 -20.65 7.11
N ALA A 113 -0.54 -20.71 5.79
CA ALA A 113 -0.43 -21.95 5.02
C ALA A 113 0.98 -22.53 5.10
N THR A 114 2.01 -21.74 4.85
CA THR A 114 3.42 -22.18 4.90
C THR A 114 4.30 -21.09 5.53
N VAL A 115 5.39 -21.53 6.14
CA VAL A 115 6.42 -20.65 6.72
C VAL A 115 7.75 -21.18 6.24
N PHE A 116 8.53 -20.32 5.59
CA PHE A 116 9.85 -20.65 5.08
C PHE A 116 10.86 -19.66 5.63
N GLY A 117 11.44 -20.01 6.79
CA GLY A 117 12.49 -19.24 7.43
C GLY A 117 13.85 -19.41 6.75
N LYS A 118 14.57 -18.29 6.59
CA LYS A 118 15.97 -18.25 6.19
C LYS A 118 16.74 -17.36 7.18
N ALA A 119 17.83 -17.87 7.74
CA ALA A 119 18.79 -17.07 8.49
C ALA A 119 20.05 -16.87 7.64
N GLY A 120 20.53 -15.63 7.54
CA GLY A 120 21.61 -15.30 6.62
C GLY A 120 21.20 -15.39 5.15
N ARG A 121 22.14 -15.80 4.31
CA ARG A 121 22.04 -15.73 2.85
C ARG A 121 21.85 -17.08 2.18
N ALA A 122 21.23 -17.06 1.00
CA ALA A 122 21.34 -18.12 0.02
C ALA A 122 22.71 -18.10 -0.70
N GLU A 123 23.07 -19.19 -1.38
CA GLU A 123 24.24 -19.28 -2.27
C GLU A 123 24.04 -18.48 -3.56
N SER A 124 23.91 -17.15 -3.43
CA SER A 124 23.74 -16.21 -4.55
C SER A 124 24.37 -14.86 -4.21
N ALA A 125 24.92 -14.20 -5.23
CA ALA A 125 25.44 -12.83 -5.11
C ALA A 125 24.34 -11.78 -4.83
N THR A 126 23.08 -12.11 -5.11
CA THR A 126 21.93 -11.23 -4.83
C THR A 126 21.51 -11.21 -3.37
N ASP A 127 22.13 -12.05 -2.52
CA ASP A 127 21.77 -12.19 -1.12
C ASP A 127 23.03 -12.08 -0.24
N SER A 128 23.17 -10.94 0.45
CA SER A 128 24.32 -10.63 1.31
C SER A 128 23.94 -10.56 2.79
N ALA A 129 22.81 -11.17 3.16
CA ALA A 129 22.30 -11.20 4.51
C ALA A 129 23.30 -11.85 5.50
N PRO A 130 23.65 -11.16 6.61
CA PRO A 130 24.43 -11.76 7.69
C PRO A 130 23.58 -12.71 8.56
N LEU A 131 24.22 -13.53 9.39
CA LEU A 131 23.52 -14.57 10.17
C LEU A 131 22.56 -14.00 11.23
N GLU A 132 22.78 -12.77 11.69
CA GLU A 132 21.91 -12.07 12.64
C GLU A 132 20.59 -11.57 12.01
N MET A 133 20.47 -11.69 10.69
CA MET A 133 19.34 -11.20 9.92
C MET A 133 18.52 -12.37 9.38
N PHE A 134 17.25 -12.40 9.77
CA PHE A 134 16.34 -13.43 9.30
C PHE A 134 15.41 -12.88 8.23
N GLU A 135 15.04 -13.72 7.29
CA GLU A 135 14.01 -13.46 6.30
C GLU A 135 13.11 -14.69 6.24
N THR A 136 11.88 -14.56 6.71
CA THR A 136 10.90 -15.63 6.73
C THR A 136 9.76 -15.29 5.79
N THR A 137 9.61 -16.10 4.74
CA THR A 137 8.49 -15.97 3.80
C THR A 137 7.28 -16.71 4.34
N ILE A 138 6.17 -16.00 4.49
CA ILE A 138 4.92 -16.50 5.05
C ILE A 138 3.89 -16.47 3.93
N GLN A 139 3.35 -17.64 3.59
CA GLN A 139 2.22 -17.71 2.67
C GLN A 139 0.93 -17.92 3.44
N PHE A 140 -0.07 -17.14 3.11
CA PHE A 140 -1.40 -17.29 3.71
C PHE A 140 -2.24 -18.29 2.93
N LYS A 141 -3.23 -18.87 3.62
CA LYS A 141 -4.30 -19.62 2.98
C LYS A 141 -5.11 -18.73 2.05
N PRO A 142 -5.86 -19.30 1.09
CA PRO A 142 -6.85 -18.53 0.33
C PRO A 142 -7.77 -17.73 1.26
N ARG A 143 -8.09 -16.49 0.89
CA ARG A 143 -8.90 -15.59 1.73
C ARG A 143 -10.26 -16.15 2.14
N SER A 144 -10.82 -17.08 1.36
CA SER A 144 -12.06 -17.78 1.67
C SER A 144 -11.98 -18.67 2.91
N GLU A 145 -10.78 -19.08 3.32
CA GLU A 145 -10.54 -19.93 4.49
C GLU A 145 -10.17 -19.13 5.74
N TRP A 146 -10.11 -17.80 5.65
CA TRP A 146 -9.77 -16.95 6.78
C TRP A 146 -10.94 -16.87 7.76
N ARG A 147 -10.62 -16.63 9.04
CA ARG A 147 -11.65 -16.34 10.04
C ARG A 147 -12.46 -15.11 9.62
N SER A 148 -13.75 -15.10 9.99
CA SER A 148 -14.66 -14.02 9.59
C SER A 148 -14.18 -12.64 10.08
N GLY A 149 -14.15 -11.67 9.17
CA GLY A 149 -13.74 -10.30 9.48
C GLY A 149 -12.22 -10.09 9.59
N MET A 150 -11.41 -11.08 9.21
CA MET A 150 -9.96 -10.92 9.10
C MET A 150 -9.58 -10.04 7.92
N THR A 151 -8.57 -9.19 8.14
CA THR A 151 -7.96 -8.32 7.14
C THR A 151 -6.44 -8.48 7.22
N PRO A 152 -5.68 -8.12 6.17
CA PRO A 152 -4.23 -8.14 6.21
C PRO A 152 -3.65 -7.39 7.43
N ASP A 153 -4.17 -6.20 7.73
CA ASP A 153 -3.73 -5.42 8.90
C ASP A 153 -3.99 -6.13 10.23
N LYS A 154 -5.10 -6.86 10.35
CA LYS A 154 -5.41 -7.64 11.55
C LYS A 154 -4.48 -8.85 11.66
N LEU A 155 -4.16 -9.49 10.54
CA LEU A 155 -3.21 -10.60 10.50
C LEU A 155 -1.82 -10.16 10.94
N ILE A 156 -1.32 -9.03 10.42
CA ILE A 156 -0.03 -8.45 10.83
C ILE A 156 -0.04 -8.19 12.34
N LYS A 157 -1.11 -7.59 12.89
CA LYS A 157 -1.24 -7.34 14.33
C LYS A 157 -1.30 -8.62 15.18
N GLU A 158 -1.89 -9.69 14.67
CA GLU A 158 -1.96 -10.97 15.37
C GLU A 158 -0.62 -11.71 15.33
N LEU A 159 0.05 -11.69 14.18
CA LEU A 159 1.41 -12.20 14.03
C LEU A 159 2.39 -11.47 14.94
N ASP A 160 2.34 -10.14 14.99
CA ASP A 160 3.21 -9.32 15.84
C ASP A 160 3.01 -9.59 17.34
N LYS A 161 1.78 -9.92 17.75
CA LYS A 161 1.48 -10.34 19.12
C LYS A 161 1.92 -11.77 19.41
N ALA A 162 1.80 -12.68 18.43
CA ALA A 162 2.14 -14.08 18.59
C ALA A 162 3.66 -14.32 18.60
N VAL A 163 4.40 -13.51 17.83
CA VAL A 163 5.84 -13.67 17.64
C VAL A 163 6.56 -12.60 18.45
N GLN A 164 6.74 -12.84 19.75
CA GLN A 164 7.51 -11.95 20.62
C GLN A 164 8.70 -12.69 21.19
N VAL A 165 9.90 -12.31 20.72
CA VAL A 165 11.16 -12.90 21.16
C VAL A 165 12.05 -11.79 21.70
N PRO A 166 12.52 -11.90 22.96
CA PRO A 166 13.44 -10.92 23.52
C PRO A 166 14.69 -10.76 22.64
N GLY A 167 15.04 -9.51 22.32
CA GLY A 167 16.22 -9.19 21.51
C GLY A 167 16.02 -9.32 20.00
N LEU A 168 14.80 -9.61 19.52
CA LEU A 168 14.42 -9.51 18.11
C LEU A 168 13.39 -8.39 17.93
N THR A 169 13.70 -7.44 17.04
CA THR A 169 12.76 -6.39 16.67
C THR A 169 11.99 -6.82 15.42
N ASN A 170 10.67 -7.00 15.56
CA ASN A 170 9.83 -7.48 14.47
C ASN A 170 9.65 -6.45 13.35
N ILE A 171 9.74 -6.92 12.11
CA ILE A 171 9.40 -6.14 10.91
C ILE A 171 8.60 -7.02 9.97
N TRP A 172 7.42 -6.54 9.55
CA TRP A 172 6.50 -7.23 8.66
C TRP A 172 6.30 -6.41 7.40
N VAL A 173 6.67 -6.95 6.24
CA VAL A 173 6.60 -6.21 4.96
C VAL A 173 6.16 -7.11 3.81
N PRO A 174 5.48 -6.56 2.79
CA PRO A 174 5.21 -7.29 1.56
C PRO A 174 6.52 -7.65 0.81
N PRO A 175 6.68 -8.88 0.29
CA PRO A 175 7.93 -9.33 -0.34
C PRO A 175 8.44 -8.47 -1.51
N ILE A 176 7.59 -8.17 -2.50
CA ILE A 176 7.97 -7.44 -3.71
C ILE A 176 8.32 -6.00 -3.35
N ARG A 177 7.45 -5.33 -2.57
CA ARG A 177 7.73 -3.98 -2.09
C ARG A 177 9.06 -3.90 -1.35
N ASN A 178 9.30 -4.82 -0.41
CA ASN A 178 10.54 -4.83 0.35
C ASN A 178 11.79 -4.93 -0.54
N ARG A 179 11.75 -5.80 -1.56
CA ARG A 179 12.87 -5.90 -2.51
C ARG A 179 13.07 -4.62 -3.31
N ILE A 180 12.00 -3.94 -3.72
CA ILE A 180 12.07 -2.65 -4.40
C ILE A 180 12.66 -1.57 -3.48
N ASP A 181 12.18 -1.48 -2.24
CA ASP A 181 12.63 -0.47 -1.26
C ASP A 181 14.12 -0.66 -0.92
N MET A 182 14.57 -1.91 -0.74
CA MET A 182 15.98 -2.23 -0.54
C MET A 182 16.84 -1.91 -1.76
N LEU A 183 16.37 -2.20 -2.98
CA LEU A 183 17.13 -1.88 -4.19
C LEU A 183 17.24 -0.37 -4.43
N ALA A 184 16.17 0.38 -4.13
CA ALA A 184 16.12 1.81 -4.35
C ALA A 184 16.89 2.61 -3.28
N THR A 185 16.77 2.20 -2.01
CA THR A 185 17.26 3.00 -0.86
C THR A 185 18.25 2.25 0.03
N GLY A 186 18.29 0.92 -0.03
CA GLY A 186 19.05 0.08 0.91
C GLY A 186 18.38 -0.09 2.27
N VAL A 187 17.19 0.50 2.51
CA VAL A 187 16.45 0.41 3.76
C VAL A 187 15.28 -0.57 3.59
N LYS A 188 14.96 -1.32 4.64
CA LYS A 188 13.91 -2.36 4.67
C LYS A 188 12.59 -1.87 5.26
N SER A 189 12.63 -0.80 6.03
CA SER A 189 11.48 -0.17 6.66
C SER A 189 10.96 0.99 5.79
N PRO A 190 9.65 1.30 5.84
CA PRO A 190 9.08 2.44 5.12
C PRO A 190 9.69 3.79 5.52
N ILE A 191 10.20 3.89 6.75
CA ILE A 191 10.90 5.07 7.27
C ILE A 191 12.31 4.62 7.67
N GLY A 192 13.33 5.32 7.19
CA GLY A 192 14.72 5.06 7.49
C GLY A 192 15.51 6.34 7.69
N ILE A 193 16.41 6.34 8.67
CA ILE A 193 17.32 7.44 8.95
C ILE A 193 18.75 6.95 8.72
N LYS A 194 19.51 7.64 7.87
CA LYS A 194 20.92 7.33 7.60
C LYS A 194 21.82 8.34 8.28
N VAL A 195 22.59 7.89 9.26
CA VAL A 195 23.63 8.68 9.91
C VAL A 195 24.94 8.48 9.14
N SER A 196 25.64 9.57 8.81
CA SER A 196 26.91 9.51 8.07
C SER A 196 27.91 10.44 8.73
N ALA A 197 29.10 9.91 9.03
CA ALA A 197 30.24 10.66 9.55
C ALA A 197 31.55 9.95 9.16
N ASN A 198 32.68 10.55 9.52
CA ASN A 198 34.01 9.98 9.25
C ASN A 198 34.51 9.04 10.38
N ASP A 199 33.83 9.02 11.53
CA ASP A 199 34.15 8.16 12.68
C ASP A 199 32.96 7.27 13.04
N LEU A 200 33.22 5.97 13.21
CA LEU A 200 32.21 4.97 13.56
C LEU A 200 31.64 5.19 14.96
N GLN A 201 32.45 5.68 15.91
CA GLN A 201 31.97 5.91 17.28
C GLN A 201 30.94 7.04 17.34
N ASP A 202 31.15 8.11 16.56
CA ASP A 202 30.18 9.19 16.44
C ASP A 202 28.90 8.76 15.73
N ILE A 203 29.00 7.92 14.69
CA ILE A 203 27.83 7.37 14.00
C ILE A 203 26.97 6.56 14.99
N ASP A 204 27.58 5.63 15.73
CA ASP A 204 26.87 4.77 16.67
C ASP A 204 26.21 5.57 17.80
N ARG A 205 26.95 6.54 18.38
CA ARG A 205 26.43 7.42 19.42
C ARG A 205 25.22 8.22 18.95
N VAL A 206 25.27 8.82 17.76
CA VAL A 206 24.15 9.61 17.22
C VAL A 206 22.98 8.71 16.82
N ALA A 207 23.25 7.53 16.26
CA ALA A 207 22.20 6.57 15.91
C ALA A 207 21.42 6.09 17.14
N GLN A 208 22.12 5.76 18.24
CA GLN A 208 21.47 5.39 19.51
C GLN A 208 20.65 6.52 20.13
N GLN A 209 21.09 7.78 19.98
CA GLN A 209 20.31 8.94 20.42
C GLN A 209 19.02 9.11 19.60
N ILE A 210 19.07 8.85 18.30
CA ILE A 210 17.90 8.91 17.42
C ILE A 210 16.92 7.77 17.73
N GLU A 211 17.44 6.56 18.02
CA GLU A 211 16.62 5.39 18.37
C GLU A 211 15.75 5.60 19.62
N GLN A 212 16.21 6.42 20.58
CA GLN A 212 15.49 6.70 21.83
C GLN A 212 14.32 7.69 21.68
N VAL A 213 14.19 8.35 20.52
CA VAL A 213 13.16 9.38 20.25
C VAL A 213 11.99 8.78 19.46
#